data_AF-A0A376TIQ9-F1
#
_entry.id   AF-A0A376TIQ9-F1
#
_cell.length_a   1.000
_cell.length_b   1.000
_cell.length_c   1.000
_cell.angle_alpha   90.00
_cell.angle_beta   90.00
_cell.angle_gamma   90.00
#
_symmetry.space_group_name_H-M   'P 1'
#
loop_
_entity.id
_entity.type
_entity.pdbx_description
1 polymer ?
#
loop_
_entity_poly.entity_id
_entity_poly.type
_entity_poly.pdbx_seq_one_letter_code
_entity_poly.pdbx_strand_id
1 'polypeptide(L)'
;MKISSTSFSLDAPIVAHENYQWANYVRGVVKHLQLRNNSFGGVDMVISGNVPQGAGLSSSASLEVAVGTVLQQLYHLPLDRRTNRA
;
A
#
# COMPACT_ATOMS: atom_id res chain seq x y z
N MET A 1 13.60 -13.53 13.75
CA MET A 1 12.93 -12.50 12.93
C MET A 1 12.40 -13.18 11.67
N LYS A 2 11.09 -13.31 11.50
CA LYS A 2 10.50 -14.01 10.35
C LYS A 2 10.36 -13.00 9.22
N ILE A 3 11.15 -13.15 8.16
CA ILE A 3 11.04 -12.32 6.96
C ILE A 3 10.01 -13.00 6.05
N SER A 4 8.94 -12.29 5.73
CA SER A 4 7.91 -12.76 4.79
C SER A 4 7.98 -11.89 3.54
N SER A 5 8.04 -12.52 2.37
CA SER A 5 8.02 -11.84 1.07
C SER A 5 6.78 -12.25 0.28
N THR A 6 6.31 -11.36 -0.58
CA THR A 6 5.14 -11.58 -1.43
C THR A 6 5.19 -10.64 -2.64
N SER A 7 4.69 -11.09 -3.78
CA SER A 7 4.61 -10.33 -5.02
C SER A 7 3.24 -10.48 -5.67
N PHE A 8 2.89 -9.56 -6.56
CA PHE A 8 1.70 -9.61 -7.41
C PHE A 8 1.92 -8.75 -8.66
N SER A 9 1.24 -9.08 -9.75
CA SER A 9 1.31 -8.29 -10.99
C SER A 9 0.29 -7.16 -11.00
N LEU A 10 0.64 -6.03 -11.62
CA LEU A 10 -0.26 -4.91 -11.87
C LEU A 10 -1.15 -5.12 -13.11
N ASP A 11 -0.76 -6.04 -14.00
CA ASP A 11 -1.47 -6.35 -15.24
C ASP A 11 -2.55 -7.44 -15.07
N ALA A 12 -2.69 -7.97 -13.85
CA ALA A 12 -3.66 -9.00 -13.49
C ALA A 12 -4.56 -8.52 -12.35
N PRO A 13 -5.74 -9.14 -12.16
CA PRO A 13 -6.60 -8.82 -11.02
C PRO A 13 -5.86 -8.95 -9.69
N ILE A 14 -5.80 -7.86 -8.92
CA ILE A 14 -5.22 -7.88 -7.57
C ILE A 14 -6.18 -8.61 -6.62
N VAL A 15 -5.79 -9.81 -6.21
CA VAL A 15 -6.51 -10.70 -5.28
C VAL A 15 -5.91 -10.67 -3.89
N ALA A 16 -6.72 -10.99 -2.88
CA ALA A 16 -6.25 -11.09 -1.51
C ALA A 16 -5.29 -12.29 -1.34
N HIS A 17 -4.27 -12.10 -0.52
CA HIS A 17 -3.37 -13.14 -0.05
C HIS A 17 -3.97 -13.83 1.17
N GLU A 18 -4.03 -15.16 1.14
CA GLU A 18 -4.68 -15.98 2.17
C GLU A 18 -3.95 -15.90 3.53
N ASN A 19 -2.63 -16.01 3.50
CA ASN A 19 -1.82 -16.13 4.73
C ASN A 19 -1.24 -14.82 5.28
N TYR A 20 -1.22 -13.73 4.49
CA TYR A 20 -0.51 -12.51 4.83
C TYR A 20 -1.44 -11.30 4.80
N GLN A 21 -2.13 -11.06 5.93
CA GLN A 21 -3.04 -9.93 6.09
C GLN A 21 -2.37 -8.58 5.86
N TRP A 22 -1.11 -8.41 6.29
CA TRP A 22 -0.34 -7.19 6.06
C TRP A 22 -0.23 -6.86 4.56
N ALA A 23 -0.12 -7.88 3.73
CA ALA A 23 0.08 -7.75 2.31
C ALA A 23 -1.23 -7.43 1.57
N ASN A 24 -2.39 -7.66 2.22
CA ASN A 24 -3.69 -7.26 1.70
C ASN A 24 -3.90 -5.75 1.82
N TYR A 25 -3.34 -5.09 2.84
CA TYR A 25 -3.34 -3.63 2.93
C TYR A 25 -2.55 -2.99 1.79
N VAL A 26 -1.34 -3.49 1.51
CA VAL A 26 -0.52 -3.02 0.38
C VAL A 26 -1.25 -3.19 -0.94
N ARG A 27 -1.81 -4.39 -1.19
CA ARG A 27 -2.61 -4.70 -2.38
C ARG A 27 -3.84 -3.81 -2.52
N GLY A 28 -4.53 -3.53 -1.41
CA GLY A 28 -5.69 -2.64 -1.36
C GLY A 28 -5.33 -1.22 -1.79
N VAL A 29 -4.24 -0.67 -1.26
CA VAL A 29 -3.75 0.67 -1.65
C VAL A 29 -3.42 0.71 -3.13
N VAL A 30 -2.64 -0.26 -3.63
CA VAL A 30 -2.25 -0.31 -5.04
C VAL A 30 -3.49 -0.42 -5.95
N LYS A 31 -4.44 -1.28 -5.60
CA LYS A 31 -5.71 -1.43 -6.33
C LYS A 31 -6.49 -0.11 -6.38
N HIS A 32 -6.58 0.60 -5.26
CA HIS A 32 -7.26 1.90 -5.22
C HIS A 32 -6.50 3.00 -5.99
N LEU A 33 -5.18 2.94 -6.03
CA LEU A 33 -4.37 3.85 -6.84
C LEU A 33 -4.57 3.60 -8.33
N GLN A 34 -4.57 2.35 -8.80
CA GLN A 34 -4.83 2.01 -10.20
C GLN A 34 -6.17 2.57 -10.70
N LEU A 35 -7.21 2.52 -9.86
CA LEU A 35 -8.53 3.07 -10.19
C LEU A 35 -8.53 4.60 -10.36
N ARG A 36 -7.59 5.32 -9.73
CA ARG A 36 -7.50 6.79 -9.80
C ARG A 36 -6.51 7.26 -10.85
N ASN A 37 -5.39 6.56 -10.99
CA ASN A 37 -4.33 6.86 -11.93
C ASN A 37 -3.58 5.57 -12.24
N ASN A 38 -3.66 5.09 -13.48
CA ASN A 38 -2.98 3.85 -13.89
C ASN A 38 -1.60 4.11 -14.51
N SER A 39 -1.08 5.34 -14.42
CA SER A 39 0.23 5.73 -14.96
C SER A 39 1.37 5.50 -13.95
N PHE A 40 1.44 4.30 -13.38
CA PHE A 40 2.55 3.89 -12.52
C PHE A 40 2.95 2.43 -12.75
N GLY A 41 4.22 2.12 -12.49
CA GLY A 41 4.80 0.79 -12.69
C GLY A 41 4.88 -0.06 -11.42
N GLY A 42 5.46 -1.25 -11.55
CA GLY A 42 5.78 -2.13 -10.42
C GLY A 42 6.90 -1.58 -9.54
N VAL A 43 6.92 -1.98 -8.26
CA VAL A 43 7.96 -1.56 -7.31
C VAL A 43 8.37 -2.72 -6.40
N ASP A 44 9.65 -2.82 -6.11
CA ASP A 44 10.18 -3.67 -5.04
C ASP A 44 10.32 -2.84 -3.76
N MET A 45 9.64 -3.26 -2.69
CA MET A 45 9.59 -2.54 -1.43
C MET A 45 9.91 -3.45 -0.25
N VAL A 46 10.76 -2.96 0.66
CA VAL A 46 11.01 -3.58 1.95
C VAL A 46 10.27 -2.78 3.02
N ILE A 47 9.37 -3.44 3.74
CA ILE A 47 8.58 -2.83 4.80
C ILE A 47 9.06 -3.39 6.13
N SER A 48 9.54 -2.51 7.02
CA SER A 48 9.88 -2.85 8.39
C SER A 48 9.18 -1.86 9.32
N GLY A 49 8.65 -2.36 10.42
CA GLY A 49 7.95 -1.55 11.41
C GLY A 49 8.07 -2.19 12.78
N ASN A 50 8.22 -1.34 13.80
CA ASN A 50 8.16 -1.74 15.20
C ASN A 50 6.73 -1.63 15.78
N VAL A 51 5.74 -1.30 14.94
CA VAL A 51 4.35 -1.13 15.36
C VAL A 51 3.72 -2.51 15.56
N PRO A 52 3.31 -2.88 16.78
CA PRO A 52 2.76 -4.20 17.06
C PRO A 52 1.42 -4.41 16.33
N GLN A 53 1.34 -5.53 15.60
CA GLN A 53 0.15 -5.93 14.87
C GLN A 53 -0.98 -6.24 15.88
N GLY A 54 -2.10 -5.51 15.80
CA GLY A 54 -3.30 -5.78 16.61
C GLY A 54 -3.42 -5.02 17.94
N ALA A 55 -2.56 -4.05 18.26
CA ALA A 55 -2.64 -3.27 19.50
C ALA A 55 -3.76 -2.20 19.53
N GLY A 56 -4.69 -2.18 18.56
CA GLY A 56 -5.75 -1.17 18.50
C GLY A 56 -5.28 0.24 18.11
N LEU A 57 -4.02 0.40 17.69
CA LEU A 57 -3.39 1.69 17.37
C LEU A 57 -3.34 2.02 15.87
N SER A 58 -4.31 1.52 15.08
CA SER A 58 -4.40 1.83 13.64
C SER A 58 -3.18 1.42 12.79
N SER A 59 -2.49 0.32 13.14
CA SER A 59 -1.31 -0.19 12.42
C SER A 59 -1.56 -0.48 10.93
N SER A 60 -2.80 -0.76 10.54
CA SER A 60 -3.20 -0.91 9.12
C SER A 60 -3.24 0.44 8.40
N ALA A 61 -3.85 1.46 9.01
CA ALA A 61 -3.94 2.79 8.41
C ALA A 61 -2.56 3.43 8.25
N SER A 62 -1.67 3.26 9.22
CA SER A 62 -0.28 3.73 9.10
C SER A 62 0.46 3.07 7.94
N LEU A 63 0.26 1.75 7.75
CA LEU A 63 0.85 1.01 6.62
C LEU A 63 0.26 1.49 5.29
N GLU A 64 -1.06 1.66 5.19
CA GLU A 64 -1.74 2.11 3.98
C GLU A 64 -1.28 3.52 3.58
N VAL A 65 -1.19 4.44 4.54
CA VAL A 65 -0.72 5.82 4.32
C VAL A 65 0.75 5.83 3.91
N ALA A 66 1.61 5.03 4.55
CA ALA A 66 3.02 4.93 4.20
C ALA A 66 3.20 4.41 2.76
N VAL A 67 2.53 3.31 2.40
CA VAL A 67 2.58 2.74 1.05
C VAL A 67 2.06 3.75 0.01
N GLY A 68 0.93 4.39 0.28
CA GLY A 68 0.35 5.40 -0.62
C GLY A 68 1.29 6.58 -0.83
N THR A 69 1.96 7.04 0.24
CA THR A 69 2.93 8.15 0.19
C THR A 69 4.18 7.77 -0.59
N VAL A 70 4.72 6.56 -0.40
CA VAL A 70 5.88 6.08 -1.15
C VAL A 70 5.55 5.98 -2.64
N LEU A 71 4.41 5.40 -3.01
CA LEU A 71 3.99 5.30 -4.41
C LEU A 71 3.73 6.68 -5.02
N GLN A 72 3.14 7.59 -4.25
CA GLN A 72 2.96 8.98 -4.67
C GLN A 72 4.30 9.64 -5.01
N GLN A 73 5.29 9.53 -4.13
CA GLN A 73 6.60 10.15 -4.31
C GLN A 73 7.38 9.49 -5.44
N LEU A 74 7.36 8.16 -5.51
CA LEU A 74 8.10 7.39 -6.52
C LEU A 74 7.60 7.69 -7.95
N TYR A 75 6.28 7.81 -8.12
CA TYR A 75 5.65 8.01 -9.42
C TYR A 75 5.13 9.43 -9.65
N HIS A 76 5.45 10.37 -8.75
CA HIS A 76 5.00 11.76 -8.79
C HIS A 76 3.48 11.89 -9.01
N LEU A 77 2.70 11.01 -8.37
CA LEU A 77 1.26 10.95 -8.59
C LEU A 77 0.59 12.20 -8.00
N PRO A 78 -0.38 12.81 -8.70
CA PRO A 78 -1.21 13.88 -8.16
C PRO A 78 -2.24 13.28 -7.20
N LEU A 79 -1.79 12.76 -6.05
CA LEU A 79 -2.69 12.41 -4.96
C LEU A 79 -2.98 13.69 -4.19
N ASP A 80 -4.10 14.31 -4.55
CA ASP A 80 -4.61 15.44 -3.80
C ASP A 80 -5.04 14.94 -2.41
N ARG A 81 -4.26 15.30 -1.38
CA ARG A 81 -4.63 15.09 0.01
C ARG A 81 -5.76 16.07 0.24
N ARG A 82 -7.02 15.68 0.01
CA ARG A 82 -8.24 16.52 0.15
C ARG A 82 -8.11 17.47 1.36
N THR A 83 -7.47 18.60 1.14
CA THR A 83 -7.63 19.81 1.91
C THR A 83 -8.80 20.43 1.22
N ASN A 84 -9.96 20.25 1.84
CA ASN A 84 -11.18 20.92 1.48
C ASN A 84 -10.87 22.43 1.42
N ARG A 85 -10.53 22.95 0.23
CA ARG A 85 -10.54 24.38 -0.02
C ARG A 85 -11.99 24.72 -0.38
N ALA A 86 -12.76 24.93 0.67
CA ALA A 86 -13.85 25.91 0.61
C ALA A 86 -13.24 27.31 0.44
#